data_AF-A0A0R3QIN1-F1
#
_entry.id   AF-A0A0R3QIN1-F1
#
_cell.length_a   1.000
_cell.length_b   1.000
_cell.length_c   1.000
_cell.angle_alpha   90.00
_cell.angle_beta   90.00
_cell.angle_gamma   90.00
#
_symmetry.space_group_name_H-M   'P 1'
#
loop_
_entity.id
_entity.type
_entity.pdbx_description
1 polymer ?
#
loop_
_entity_poly.entity_id
_entity_poly.type
_entity_poly.pdbx_seq_one_letter_code
_entity_poly.pdbx_strand_id
1 'polypeptide(L)'
;MSVFKEHGRQLRWSTLGLHYDWATKIYPFEGELLPEELVSLSDVLSQALGIGPMYADAAIINFYSRKSTLAPHVDRSERSLSSPLISLSFGQTAIYLAGGTDLDDPVDAFYIRSGDVLVIYGPQRLIYHAVPR
;
A
#
# COMPACT_ATOMS: atom_id res chain seq x y z
N MET A 1 -20.32 -7.36 -23.82
CA MET A 1 -20.61 -7.30 -22.37
C MET A 1 -19.49 -6.54 -21.69
N SER A 2 -19.80 -5.70 -20.69
CA SER A 2 -18.78 -4.92 -19.98
C SER A 2 -18.40 -5.66 -18.71
N VAL A 3 -17.19 -6.23 -18.69
CA VAL A 3 -16.64 -6.97 -17.54
C VAL A 3 -16.77 -6.18 -16.24
N PHE A 4 -16.58 -4.84 -16.29
CA PHE A 4 -16.75 -3.99 -15.11
C PHE A 4 -18.19 -3.89 -14.61
N LYS A 5 -19.19 -3.89 -15.50
CA LYS A 5 -20.60 -3.88 -15.08
C LYS A 5 -21.00 -5.18 -14.40
N GLU A 6 -20.49 -6.31 -14.88
CA GLU A 6 -20.87 -7.64 -14.37
C GLU A 6 -20.03 -8.05 -13.16
N HIS A 7 -18.73 -7.78 -13.18
CA HIS A 7 -17.77 -8.31 -12.21
C HIS A 7 -17.05 -7.25 -11.38
N GLY A 8 -17.24 -5.95 -11.65
CA GLY A 8 -16.52 -4.89 -10.95
C GLY A 8 -16.69 -4.92 -9.42
N ARG A 9 -17.85 -5.38 -8.92
CA ARG A 9 -18.10 -5.56 -7.47
C ARG A 9 -17.31 -6.71 -6.84
N GLN A 10 -16.78 -7.63 -7.64
CA GLN A 10 -15.98 -8.78 -7.20
C GLN A 10 -14.49 -8.44 -7.12
N LEU A 11 -14.06 -7.30 -7.67
CA LEU A 11 -12.67 -6.86 -7.63
C LEU A 11 -12.21 -6.65 -6.17
N ARG A 12 -11.00 -7.11 -5.84
CA ARG A 12 -10.42 -7.04 -4.49
C ARG A 12 -9.05 -6.43 -4.49
N TRP A 13 -8.21 -6.80 -5.45
CA TRP A 13 -6.91 -6.21 -5.64
C TRP A 13 -6.50 -6.28 -7.11
N SER A 14 -5.53 -5.45 -7.48
CA SER A 14 -4.76 -5.54 -8.72
C SER A 14 -3.32 -5.16 -8.42
N THR A 15 -2.38 -5.68 -9.20
CA THR A 15 -0.97 -5.26 -9.18
C THR A 15 -0.66 -4.45 -10.43
N LEU A 16 0.33 -3.56 -10.34
CA LEU A 16 0.95 -2.86 -11.47
C LEU A 16 2.48 -2.93 -11.31
N GLY A 17 3.22 -2.94 -12.43
CA GLY A 17 4.67 -3.03 -12.41
C GLY A 17 5.16 -4.45 -12.09
N LEU A 18 6.09 -4.60 -11.14
CA LEU A 18 6.48 -5.91 -10.64
C LEU A 18 5.33 -6.54 -9.84
N HIS A 19 4.80 -7.66 -10.34
CA HIS A 19 3.65 -8.31 -9.73
C HIS A 19 4.05 -9.10 -8.48
N TYR A 20 3.39 -8.80 -7.37
CA TYR A 20 3.54 -9.54 -6.13
C TYR A 20 3.03 -10.98 -6.27
N ASP A 21 3.87 -11.96 -5.98
CA ASP A 21 3.44 -13.36 -5.93
C ASP A 21 2.86 -13.66 -4.54
N TRP A 22 1.54 -13.86 -4.48
CA TRP A 22 0.81 -14.15 -3.25
C TRP A 22 1.15 -15.51 -2.62
N ALA A 23 1.65 -16.47 -3.40
CA ALA A 23 2.02 -17.80 -2.91
C ALA A 23 3.42 -17.78 -2.29
N THR A 24 4.38 -17.17 -2.97
CA THR A 24 5.79 -17.13 -2.54
C THR A 24 6.15 -15.90 -1.71
N LYS A 25 5.29 -14.88 -1.71
CA LYS A 25 5.45 -13.59 -1.02
C LYS A 25 6.71 -12.82 -1.42
N ILE A 26 7.12 -12.94 -2.68
CA ILE A 26 8.29 -12.26 -3.24
C ILE A 26 7.95 -11.53 -4.54
N TYR A 27 8.74 -10.52 -4.86
CA TYR A 27 8.69 -9.83 -6.16
C TYR A 27 9.68 -10.46 -7.15
N PRO A 28 9.31 -10.62 -8.43
CA PRO A 28 10.21 -11.09 -9.49
C PRO A 28 11.26 -10.01 -9.82
N PHE A 29 12.45 -10.41 -10.26
CA PHE A 29 13.54 -9.46 -10.61
C PHE A 29 13.24 -8.60 -11.83
N GLU A 30 12.41 -9.12 -12.73
CA GLU A 30 11.99 -8.45 -13.97
C GLU A 30 10.47 -8.52 -14.08
N GLY A 31 9.88 -7.58 -14.80
CA GLY A 31 8.44 -7.52 -15.02
C GLY A 31 8.04 -6.26 -15.77
N GLU A 32 6.74 -5.96 -15.72
CA GLU A 32 6.20 -4.75 -16.32
C GLU A 32 6.73 -3.50 -15.60
N LEU A 33 6.80 -2.39 -16.33
CA LEU A 33 7.13 -1.10 -15.74
C LEU A 33 5.89 -0.53 -15.06
N LEU A 34 6.10 0.07 -13.89
CA LEU A 34 5.07 0.87 -13.25
C LEU A 34 4.78 2.12 -14.12
N PRO A 35 3.52 2.56 -14.28
CA PRO A 35 3.19 3.80 -14.99
C PRO A 35 4.03 4.99 -14.49
N GLU A 36 4.58 5.76 -15.43
CA GLU A 36 5.52 6.85 -15.15
C GLU A 36 4.92 7.88 -14.18
N GLU A 37 3.62 8.11 -14.25
CA GLU A 37 2.91 9.03 -13.36
C GLU A 37 2.95 8.57 -11.90
N LEU A 38 2.87 7.26 -11.64
CA LEU A 38 2.99 6.71 -10.28
C LEU A 38 4.43 6.75 -9.80
N VAL A 39 5.39 6.48 -10.68
CA VAL A 39 6.82 6.62 -10.38
C VAL A 39 7.13 8.07 -9.99
N SER A 40 6.73 9.04 -10.83
CA SER A 40 6.95 10.47 -10.61
C SER A 40 6.24 10.97 -9.35
N LEU A 41 4.98 10.59 -9.12
CA LEU A 41 4.24 10.97 -7.91
C LEU A 41 4.94 10.46 -6.65
N SER A 42 5.39 9.20 -6.66
CA SER A 42 6.07 8.60 -5.51
C SER A 42 7.36 9.36 -5.16
N ASP A 43 8.16 9.70 -6.18
CA ASP A 43 9.41 10.42 -6.01
C ASP A 43 9.19 11.85 -5.50
N VAL A 44 8.21 12.58 -6.06
CA VAL A 44 7.85 13.92 -5.58
C VAL A 44 7.44 13.92 -4.11
N LEU A 45 6.64 12.93 -3.67
CA LEU A 45 6.20 12.81 -2.29
C LEU A 45 7.38 12.51 -1.34
N SER A 46 8.27 11.60 -1.72
CA SER A 46 9.47 11.28 -0.94
C SER A 46 10.41 12.47 -0.82
N GLN A 47 10.64 13.19 -1.92
CA GLN A 47 11.46 14.39 -1.92
C GLN A 47 10.84 15.53 -1.09
N ALA A 48 9.52 15.74 -1.19
CA ALA A 48 8.82 16.77 -0.43
C ALA A 48 8.91 16.58 1.09
N LEU A 49 9.06 15.33 1.54
CA LEU A 49 9.25 14.98 2.95
C LEU A 49 10.73 14.93 3.37
N GLY A 50 11.67 15.23 2.46
CA GLY A 50 13.10 15.20 2.73
C GLY A 50 13.68 13.80 2.96
N ILE A 51 12.98 12.74 2.54
CA ILE A 51 13.43 11.36 2.66
C ILE A 51 14.55 11.07 1.65
N GLY A 52 14.44 11.64 0.45
CA GLY A 52 15.39 11.46 -0.64
C GLY A 52 14.71 10.94 -1.91
N PRO A 53 15.48 10.74 -2.99
CA PRO A 53 14.95 10.19 -4.23
C PRO A 53 14.47 8.76 -4.01
N MET A 54 13.36 8.39 -4.64
CA MET A 54 12.88 7.02 -4.66
C MET A 54 12.46 6.59 -6.07
N TYR A 55 12.43 5.28 -6.29
CA TYR A 55 11.96 4.70 -7.54
C TYR A 55 10.97 3.57 -7.21
N ALA A 56 9.68 3.82 -7.42
CA ALA A 56 8.66 2.80 -7.28
C ALA A 56 8.62 1.91 -8.53
N ASP A 57 8.67 0.60 -8.33
CA ASP A 57 8.62 -0.42 -9.39
C ASP A 57 7.40 -1.35 -9.28
N ALA A 58 6.64 -1.26 -8.19
CA ALA A 58 5.45 -2.04 -7.93
C ALA A 58 4.35 -1.20 -7.26
N ALA A 59 3.09 -1.52 -7.54
CA ALA A 59 1.95 -1.00 -6.80
C ALA A 59 0.88 -2.08 -6.60
N ILE A 60 0.24 -2.07 -5.43
CA ILE A 60 -0.95 -2.87 -5.14
C ILE A 60 -2.13 -1.93 -4.98
N ILE A 61 -3.17 -2.13 -5.79
CA ILE A 61 -4.42 -1.39 -5.69
C ILE A 61 -5.42 -2.28 -4.95
N ASN A 62 -5.80 -1.88 -3.74
CA ASN A 62 -6.79 -2.59 -2.93
C ASN A 62 -8.19 -1.98 -3.10
N PHE A 63 -9.18 -2.82 -3.38
CA PHE A 63 -10.58 -2.44 -3.57
C PHE A 63 -11.42 -2.88 -2.37
N TYR A 64 -11.77 -1.92 -1.52
CA TYR A 64 -12.55 -2.16 -0.32
C TYR A 64 -14.06 -1.95 -0.57
N SER A 65 -14.85 -2.95 -0.18
CA SER A 65 -16.28 -2.80 0.03
C SER A 65 -16.56 -2.40 1.48
N ARG A 66 -17.78 -1.97 1.82
CA ARG A 66 -18.16 -1.57 3.20
C ARG A 66 -17.90 -2.61 4.29
N LYS A 67 -17.71 -3.88 3.92
CA LYS A 67 -17.44 -5.00 4.86
C LYS A 67 -16.01 -5.54 4.73
N SER A 68 -15.21 -4.95 3.84
CA SER A 68 -13.83 -5.37 3.66
C SER A 68 -13.00 -4.91 4.85
N THR A 69 -12.05 -5.74 5.25
CA THR A 69 -11.05 -5.41 6.27
C THR A 69 -9.69 -5.88 5.78
N LEU A 70 -8.64 -5.30 6.33
CA LEU A 70 -7.28 -5.78 6.20
C LEU A 70 -6.76 -6.15 7.59
N ALA A 71 -6.45 -7.42 7.78
CA ALA A 71 -5.95 -7.95 9.05
C ALA A 71 -4.56 -7.36 9.39
N PRO A 72 -4.17 -7.36 10.68
CA PRO A 72 -2.82 -6.95 11.07
C PRO A 72 -1.74 -7.72 10.31
N HIS A 73 -0.82 -6.99 9.68
CA HIS A 73 0.32 -7.54 8.94
C HIS A 73 1.48 -6.53 8.90
N VAL A 74 2.64 -7.00 8.42
CA VAL A 74 3.83 -6.18 8.18
C VAL A 74 4.27 -6.40 6.73
N ASP A 75 4.57 -5.32 6.02
CA ASP A 75 5.10 -5.39 4.65
C ASP A 75 6.61 -5.65 4.70
N ARG A 76 7.03 -6.83 4.24
CA ARG A 76 8.43 -7.31 4.32
C ARG A 76 8.95 -7.88 3.00
N SER A 77 8.15 -7.81 1.95
CA SER A 77 8.43 -8.53 0.71
C SER A 77 9.34 -7.74 -0.24
N GLU A 78 9.52 -6.45 0.02
CA GLU A 78 10.36 -5.56 -0.75
C GLU A 78 11.85 -5.84 -0.49
N ARG A 79 12.67 -5.73 -1.54
CA ARG A 79 14.12 -5.99 -1.47
C ARG A 79 14.85 -4.96 -0.61
N SER A 80 14.33 -3.73 -0.58
CA SER A 80 14.87 -2.62 0.19
C SER A 80 13.80 -2.10 1.14
N LEU A 81 14.05 -2.29 2.44
CA LEU A 81 13.21 -1.76 3.51
C LEU A 81 13.59 -0.31 3.90
N SER A 82 14.66 0.23 3.30
CA SER A 82 15.05 1.65 3.50
C SER A 82 14.23 2.59 2.63
N SER A 83 13.65 2.09 1.54
CA SER A 83 12.75 2.86 0.68
C SER A 83 11.38 3.04 1.36
N PRO A 84 10.74 4.22 1.24
CA PRO A 84 9.42 4.43 1.81
C PRO A 84 8.35 3.63 1.06
N LEU A 85 7.25 3.33 1.74
CA LEU A 85 6.01 2.88 1.13
C LEU A 85 5.02 4.03 1.14
N ILE A 86 4.41 4.29 -0.02
CA ILE A 86 3.43 5.36 -0.21
C ILE A 86 2.06 4.73 -0.44
N SER A 87 1.11 5.06 0.43
CA SER A 87 -0.27 4.63 0.36
C SER A 87 -1.18 5.82 0.07
N LEU A 88 -1.99 5.69 -0.98
CA LEU A 88 -2.96 6.70 -1.43
C LEU A 88 -4.37 6.18 -1.16
N SER A 89 -5.24 7.01 -0.56
CA SER A 89 -6.63 6.63 -0.30
C SER A 89 -7.62 7.43 -1.12
N PHE A 90 -8.62 6.75 -1.68
CA PHE A 90 -9.69 7.37 -2.46
C PHE A 90 -11.06 6.83 -2.06
N GLY A 91 -12.05 7.71 -1.98
CA GLY A 91 -13.44 7.34 -1.73
C GLY A 91 -13.86 7.42 -0.26
N GLN A 92 -14.35 6.32 0.30
CA GLN A 92 -14.88 6.32 1.67
C GLN A 92 -13.74 6.40 2.70
N THR A 93 -14.00 7.09 3.81
CA THR A 93 -13.05 7.13 4.93
C THR A 93 -12.88 5.74 5.55
N ALA A 94 -11.64 5.37 5.84
CA ALA A 94 -11.27 4.17 6.56
C ALA A 94 -10.62 4.52 7.91
N ILE A 95 -10.59 3.56 8.83
CA ILE A 95 -9.76 3.59 10.03
C ILE A 95 -8.47 2.85 9.70
N TYR A 96 -7.32 3.49 9.90
CA TYR A 96 -6.01 2.86 9.86
C TYR A 96 -5.48 2.70 11.28
N LEU A 97 -4.92 1.53 11.55
CA LEU A 97 -4.28 1.19 12.80
C LEU A 97 -2.77 1.08 12.57
N ALA A 98 -1.99 1.90 13.27
CA ALA A 98 -0.53 1.81 13.36
C ALA A 98 -0.16 1.20 14.71
N GLY A 99 0.34 -0.04 14.72
CA GLY A 99 0.79 -0.73 15.93
C GLY A 99 2.29 -0.57 16.18
N GLY A 100 2.86 -1.58 16.86
CA GLY A 100 4.30 -1.70 17.06
C GLY A 100 4.91 -2.88 16.30
N THR A 101 6.05 -3.36 16.78
CA THR A 101 6.76 -4.51 16.19
C THR A 101 6.20 -5.86 16.67
N ASP A 102 5.37 -5.85 17.70
CA ASP A 102 4.60 -6.98 18.21
C ASP A 102 3.08 -6.73 18.03
N LEU A 103 2.28 -7.80 18.02
CA LEU A 103 0.82 -7.72 17.91
C LEU A 103 0.16 -7.19 19.19
N ASP A 104 0.82 -7.33 20.34
CA ASP A 104 0.34 -6.84 21.64
C ASP A 104 0.78 -5.39 21.93
N ASP A 105 1.57 -4.78 21.04
CA ASP A 105 2.00 -3.38 21.19
C ASP A 105 0.82 -2.40 21.08
N PRO A 106 0.91 -1.22 21.73
CA PRO A 106 -0.10 -0.18 21.60
C PRO A 106 -0.37 0.22 20.15
N VAL A 107 -1.62 0.58 19.86
CA VAL A 107 -2.09 0.94 18.53
C VAL A 107 -2.59 2.38 18.50
N ASP A 108 -2.06 3.17 17.58
CA ASP A 108 -2.59 4.47 17.20
C ASP A 108 -3.63 4.29 16.07
N ALA A 109 -4.84 4.81 16.30
CA ALA A 109 -5.92 4.76 15.34
C ALA A 109 -6.19 6.15 14.75
N PHE A 110 -6.23 6.25 13.43
CA PHE A 110 -6.59 7.50 12.75
C PHE A 110 -7.43 7.26 11.50
N TYR A 111 -8.17 8.31 11.11
CA TYR A 111 -8.93 8.29 9.87
C TYR A 111 -8.02 8.54 8.68
N ILE A 112 -8.19 7.73 7.63
CA ILE A 112 -7.66 8.01 6.29
C ILE A 112 -8.86 8.31 5.38
N ARG A 113 -8.92 9.54 4.88
CA ARG A 113 -9.98 10.08 4.03
C ARG A 113 -9.56 10.07 2.57
N SER A 114 -10.52 10.33 1.67
CA SER A 114 -10.22 10.48 0.25
C SER A 114 -9.22 11.62 0.01
N GLY A 115 -8.13 11.32 -0.69
CA GLY A 115 -7.04 12.23 -0.97
C GLY A 115 -5.92 12.21 0.07
N ASP A 116 -6.10 11.51 1.20
CA ASP A 116 -5.03 11.37 2.19
C ASP A 116 -3.92 10.46 1.64
N VAL A 117 -2.68 10.83 1.95
CA VAL A 117 -1.47 10.11 1.58
C VAL A 117 -0.72 9.74 2.85
N LEU A 118 -0.45 8.45 3.03
CA LEU A 118 0.39 7.94 4.10
C LEU A 118 1.75 7.55 3.53
N VAL A 119 2.81 8.16 4.05
CA VAL A 119 4.20 7.79 3.71
C VAL A 119 4.81 7.07 4.90
N ILE A 120 5.00 5.76 4.75
CA ILE A 120 5.56 4.88 5.77
C ILE A 120 7.05 4.74 5.48
N TYR A 121 7.92 5.18 6.40
CA TYR A 121 9.37 5.16 6.18
C TYR A 121 10.14 4.84 7.47
N GLY A 122 11.41 4.45 7.32
CA GLY A 122 12.29 4.17 8.46
C GLY A 122 11.75 3.03 9.33
N PRO A 123 11.86 3.11 10.67
CA PRO A 123 11.36 2.06 11.57
C PRO A 123 9.88 1.72 11.39
N GLN A 124 9.06 2.67 10.93
CA GLN A 124 7.63 2.47 10.70
C GLN A 124 7.35 1.49 9.55
N ARG A 125 8.33 1.16 8.70
CA ARG A 125 8.17 0.11 7.66
C ARG A 125 7.93 -1.28 8.25
N LEU A 126 8.30 -1.50 9.52
CA LEU A 126 8.32 -2.81 10.14
C LEU A 126 7.36 -2.97 11.32
N ILE A 127 6.37 -2.07 11.43
CA ILE A 127 5.28 -2.19 12.41
C ILE A 127 4.09 -2.94 11.83
N TYR A 128 3.33 -3.58 12.71
CA TYR A 128 2.02 -4.11 12.38
C TYR A 128 1.06 -2.99 12.05
N HIS A 129 0.27 -3.17 11.00
CA HIS A 129 -0.79 -2.24 10.65
C HIS A 129 -2.01 -2.97 10.09
N ALA A 130 -3.17 -2.32 10.19
CA ALA A 130 -4.45 -2.91 9.82
C ALA A 130 -5.45 -1.85 9.36
N VAL A 131 -6.46 -2.30 8.61
CA VAL A 131 -7.63 -1.48 8.21
C VAL A 131 -8.90 -2.23 8.65
N PRO A 132 -9.37 -2.02 9.89
CA PRO A 132 -10.52 -2.75 10.42
C PRO A 132 -11.87 -2.29 9.86
N ARG A 133 -11.95 -1.09 9.25
CA ARG A 133 -13.22 -0.50 8.77
C ARG A 133 -13.01 0.60 7.75
#